data_AF-A0A7Y0X549-F1
#
_entry.id   AF-A0A7Y0X549-F1
#
_cell.length_a   1.000
_cell.length_b   1.000
_cell.length_c   1.000
_cell.angle_alpha   90.00
_cell.angle_beta   90.00
_cell.angle_gamma   90.00
#
_symmetry.space_group_name_H-M   'P 1'
#
loop_
_entity.id
_entity.type
_entity.pdbx_description
1 polymer ?
#
loop_
_entity_poly.entity_id
_entity_poly.type
_entity_poly.pdbx_seq_one_letter_code
_entity_poly.pdbx_strand_id
1 'polypeptide(L)'
;ATEYGGLTDVKSFNFGLAGSYRLNEQWSFGAGLDLIYGQGTMKREHAAIGTLVDVDEADGWAVGFNVGTVYELDENNRFGLAY
;
A
#
# COMPACT_ATOMS: atom_id res chain seq x y z
N ALA A 1 -19.50 29.06 4.02
CA ALA A 1 -18.19 28.34 4.00
C ALA A 1 -18.30 26.84 4.33
N THR A 2 -19.53 26.29 4.40
CA THR A 2 -19.80 24.85 4.63
C THR A 2 -20.08 24.09 3.32
N GLU A 3 -19.85 24.74 2.17
CA GLU A 3 -20.33 24.28 0.84
C GLU A 3 -19.35 23.32 0.14
N TYR A 4 -18.17 23.09 0.73
CA TYR A 4 -17.14 22.18 0.21
C TYR A 4 -16.54 21.25 1.29
N GLY A 5 -17.04 21.30 2.52
CA GLY A 5 -16.52 20.50 3.63
C GLY A 5 -17.15 19.11 3.63
N GLY A 6 -16.48 18.15 3.01
CA GLY A 6 -16.82 16.73 3.12
C GLY A 6 -15.90 15.99 4.09
N LEU A 7 -16.36 14.87 4.63
CA LEU A 7 -15.50 13.94 5.37
C LEU A 7 -14.89 12.96 4.38
N THR A 8 -13.56 12.86 4.38
CA THR A 8 -12.80 11.86 3.63
C THR A 8 -11.87 11.18 4.62
N ASP A 9 -12.21 9.95 5.00
CA ASP A 9 -11.37 9.10 5.83
C ASP A 9 -11.01 7.86 5.01
N VAL A 10 -9.71 7.58 4.88
CA VAL A 10 -9.18 6.45 4.13
C VAL A 10 -8.20 5.73 5.04
N LYS A 11 -8.53 4.49 5.38
CA LYS A 11 -7.70 3.61 6.21
C LYS A 11 -7.26 2.43 5.37
N SER A 12 -5.99 2.10 5.42
CA SER A 12 -5.44 0.92 4.76
C SER A 12 -4.67 0.08 5.76
N PHE A 13 -4.96 -1.21 5.81
CA PHE A 13 -4.21 -2.22 6.52
C PHE A 13 -3.41 -3.01 5.49
N ASN A 14 -2.10 -3.16 5.71
CA ASN A 14 -1.25 -3.98 4.85
C ASN A 14 -0.71 -5.16 5.66
N PHE A 15 -1.06 -6.36 5.25
CA PHE A 15 -0.53 -7.62 5.77
C PHE A 15 0.51 -8.17 4.80
N GLY A 16 1.79 -7.95 5.11
CA GLY A 16 2.91 -8.45 4.31
C GLY A 16 3.48 -9.77 4.83
N LEU A 17 3.68 -10.72 3.93
CA LEU A 17 4.49 -11.92 4.14
C LEU A 17 5.70 -11.86 3.21
N ALA A 18 6.89 -11.73 3.78
CA ALA A 18 8.14 -11.67 3.02
C ALA A 18 9.11 -12.77 3.45
N GLY A 19 9.85 -13.29 2.48
CA GLY A 19 10.93 -14.24 2.66
C GLY A 19 12.15 -13.81 1.86
N SER A 20 13.34 -13.97 2.44
CA SER A 20 14.61 -13.72 1.76
C SER A 20 15.53 -14.91 1.89
N TYR A 21 16.28 -15.19 0.83
CA TYR A 21 17.26 -16.24 0.78
C TYR A 21 18.59 -15.71 0.26
N ARG A 22 19.65 -15.92 1.05
CA ARG A 22 21.03 -15.65 0.64
C ARG A 22 21.55 -16.85 -0.14
N LEU A 23 21.74 -16.67 -1.45
CA LEU A 23 22.27 -17.72 -2.32
C LEU A 23 23.77 -17.91 -2.09
N ASN A 24 24.51 -16.81 -1.96
CA ASN A 24 25.95 -16.81 -1.66
C ASN A 24 26.35 -15.46 -1.03
N GLU A 25 27.65 -15.26 -0.77
CA GLU A 25 28.18 -14.01 -0.18
C GLU A 25 27.86 -12.77 -1.02
N GLN A 26 27.69 -12.94 -2.33
CA GLN A 26 27.43 -11.85 -3.28
C GLN A 26 25.95 -11.68 -3.61
N TRP A 27 25.14 -12.74 -3.61
CA TRP A 27 23.77 -12.72 -4.12
C TRP A 27 22.76 -13.09 -3.03
N SER A 28 21.81 -12.20 -2.81
CA SER A 28 20.63 -12.44 -1.97
C SER A 28 19.37 -12.12 -2.74
N PHE A 29 18.35 -12.97 -2.65
CA PHE A 29 17.05 -12.79 -3.28
C PHE A 29 15.98 -12.64 -2.21
N GLY A 30 15.01 -11.78 -2.45
CA GLY A 30 13.85 -11.56 -1.59
C GLY A 30 12.57 -11.60 -2.41
N ALA A 31 11.52 -12.13 -1.84
CA ALA A 31 10.18 -12.03 -2.40
C ALA A 31 9.17 -11.88 -1.26
N GLY A 32 8.12 -11.13 -1.52
CA GLY A 32 7.03 -10.93 -0.59
C GLY A 32 5.69 -10.84 -1.29
N LEU A 33 4.65 -11.13 -0.53
CA LEU A 33 3.25 -10.97 -0.90
C LEU A 33 2.62 -10.04 0.13
N ASP A 34 1.83 -9.09 -0.35
CA ASP A 34 1.16 -8.09 0.48
C ASP A 34 -0.35 -8.22 0.26
N LEU A 35 -1.11 -8.27 1.34
CA LEU A 35 -2.57 -8.22 1.30
C LEU A 35 -3.02 -6.90 1.91
N ILE A 36 -3.53 -6.03 1.07
CA ILE A 36 -3.92 -4.67 1.42
C ILE A 36 -5.43 -4.61 1.53
N TYR A 37 -5.93 -4.30 2.72
CA TYR A 37 -7.34 -4.02 2.97
C TYR A 37 -7.53 -2.52 3.14
N GLY A 38 -8.30 -1.90 2.25
CA GLY A 38 -8.64 -0.48 2.30
C GLY A 38 -10.09 -0.27 2.69
N GLN A 39 -10.34 0.65 3.60
CA GLN A 39 -11.67 1.15 3.92
C GLN A 39 -11.70 2.66 3.66
N GLY A 40 -12.67 3.12 2.88
CA GLY A 40 -12.85 4.53 2.53
C GLY A 40 -14.26 5.01 2.83
N THR A 41 -14.37 6.09 3.59
CA THR A 41 -15.63 6.80 3.82
C THR A 41 -15.56 8.17 3.13
N MET A 42 -16.52 8.47 2.27
CA MET A 42 -16.63 9.74 1.57
C MET A 42 -18.06 10.27 1.71
N LYS A 43 -18.21 11.38 2.45
CA LYS A 43 -19.50 12.06 2.60
C LYS A 43 -19.42 13.48 2.06
N ARG A 44 -20.28 13.80 1.09
CA ARG A 44 -20.41 15.15 0.50
C ARG A 44 -21.88 15.59 0.48
N GLU A 45 -22.13 16.73 1.11
CA GLU A 45 -23.44 17.36 1.15
C GLU A 45 -23.41 18.73 0.46
N HIS A 46 -24.47 19.06 -0.28
CA HIS A 46 -24.64 20.35 -0.91
C HIS A 46 -25.98 20.98 -0.49
N ALA A 47 -25.94 22.22 -0.01
CA ALA A 47 -27.05 22.85 0.70
C ALA A 47 -28.36 23.00 -0.11
N ALA A 48 -28.27 23.10 -1.44
CA ALA A 48 -29.43 23.30 -2.32
C ALA A 48 -29.94 22.03 -3.05
N ILE A 49 -29.14 20.96 -3.11
CA ILE A 49 -29.41 19.78 -3.95
C ILE A 49 -29.44 18.48 -3.13
N GLY A 50 -29.13 18.54 -1.83
CA GLY A 50 -29.09 17.40 -0.93
C GLY A 50 -27.77 16.64 -0.97
N THR A 51 -27.79 15.39 -0.52
CA THR A 51 -26.65 14.48 -0.49
C THR A 51 -26.15 14.18 -1.90
N LEU A 52 -24.91 14.53 -2.21
CA LEU A 52 -24.31 14.28 -3.53
C LEU A 52 -23.59 12.93 -3.58
N VAL A 53 -22.85 12.62 -2.51
CA VAL A 53 -22.09 11.38 -2.38
C VAL A 53 -22.16 10.96 -0.91
N ASP A 54 -22.68 9.77 -0.66
CA ASP A 54 -22.65 9.13 0.65
C ASP A 54 -22.11 7.72 0.46
N VAL A 55 -20.79 7.61 0.61
CA VAL A 55 -20.08 6.33 0.63
C VAL A 55 -19.68 6.10 2.07
N ASP A 56 -20.44 5.24 2.74
CA ASP A 56 -20.14 4.81 4.10
C ASP A 56 -19.42 3.47 4.05
N GLU A 57 -18.21 3.42 4.61
CA GLU A 57 -17.46 2.18 4.85
C GLU A 57 -17.25 1.30 3.62
N ALA A 58 -16.95 1.87 2.45
CA ALA A 58 -16.57 1.06 1.29
C ALA A 58 -15.25 0.33 1.60
N ASP A 59 -15.30 -1.00 1.58
CA ASP A 59 -14.14 -1.86 1.79
C ASP A 59 -13.63 -2.48 0.48
N GLY A 60 -12.33 -2.73 0.42
CA GLY A 60 -11.67 -3.30 -0.74
C GLY A 60 -10.42 -4.07 -0.36
N TRP A 61 -10.17 -5.15 -1.08
CA TRP A 61 -8.99 -5.99 -0.93
C TRP A 61 -8.13 -5.87 -2.18
N ALA A 62 -6.83 -5.70 -1.98
CA ALA A 62 -5.83 -5.70 -3.03
C ALA A 62 -4.71 -6.67 -2.65
N VAL A 63 -4.18 -7.38 -3.64
CA VAL A 63 -3.02 -8.25 -3.46
C VAL A 63 -1.85 -7.62 -4.21
N GLY A 64 -0.75 -7.46 -3.52
CA GLY A 64 0.54 -7.03 -4.06
C GLY A 64 1.56 -8.15 -3.97
N PHE A 65 2.60 -8.04 -4.78
CA PHE A 65 3.82 -8.80 -4.60
C PHE A 65 4.99 -7.85 -4.71
N ASN A 66 6.07 -8.19 -4.02
CA ASN A 66 7.35 -7.52 -4.14
C ASN A 66 8.43 -8.56 -4.39
N VAL A 67 9.43 -8.20 -5.19
CA VAL A 67 10.59 -9.06 -5.44
C VAL A 67 11.84 -8.20 -5.46
N GLY A 68 12.91 -8.71 -4.90
CA GLY A 68 14.17 -8.00 -4.83
C GLY A 68 15.37 -8.92 -4.94
N THR A 69 16.48 -8.32 -5.35
CA THR A 69 17.79 -8.95 -5.31
C THR A 69 18.78 -7.94 -4.77
N VAL A 70 19.77 -8.43 -4.04
CA VAL A 70 20.92 -7.66 -3.58
C VAL A 70 22.17 -8.34 -4.10
N TYR A 71 23.04 -7.54 -4.69
CA TYR A 71 24.38 -7.91 -5.11
C TYR A 71 25.41 -7.20 -4.21
N GLU A 72 26.19 -7.95 -3.44
CA GLU A 72 27.30 -7.46 -2.63
C GLU A 72 28.59 -7.55 -3.47
N LEU A 73 29.18 -6.40 -3.81
CA LEU A 73 30.46 -6.31 -4.53
C LEU A 73 31.63 -6.54 -3.57
N ASP A 74 31.56 -5.95 -2.38
CA ASP A 74 32.48 -6.12 -1.26
C ASP A 74 31.73 -5.85 0.07
N GLU A 75 32.39 -5.99 1.22
CA GLU A 75 31.72 -5.77 2.53
C GLU A 75 31.10 -4.36 2.69
N ASN A 76 31.61 -3.37 1.95
CA ASN A 76 31.21 -1.96 2.06
C ASN A 76 30.30 -1.51 0.91
N ASN A 77 30.18 -2.28 -0.19
CA ASN A 77 29.43 -1.90 -1.38
C ASN A 77 28.39 -2.96 -1.75
N ARG A 78 27.11 -2.59 -1.62
CA ARG A 78 25.96 -3.45 -1.93
C ARG A 78 24.99 -2.72 -2.86
N PHE A 79 24.53 -3.40 -3.89
CA PHE A 79 23.58 -2.91 -4.88
C PHE A 79 22.27 -3.68 -4.76
N GLY A 80 21.18 -2.99 -4.45
CA GLY A 80 19.84 -3.57 -4.37
C GLY A 80 19.01 -3.20 -5.59
N LEU A 81 18.26 -4.17 -6.12
CA LEU A 81 17.17 -3.96 -7.07
C LEU A 81 15.89 -4.51 -6.44
N ALA A 82 14.83 -3.72 -6.44
CA ALA A 82 13.52 -4.12 -5.95
C ALA A 82 12.44 -3.70 -6.95
N TYR A 83 11.40 -4.52 -7.07
CA TYR A 83 10.24 -4.32 -7.91
C TYR A 83 8.97 -4.66 -7.15
#